data_AF-A0A951LEI3-F1
#
_entry.id   AF-A0A951LEI3-F1
#
_cell.length_a   1.000
_cell.length_b   1.000
_cell.length_c   1.000
_cell.angle_alpha   90.00
_cell.angle_beta   90.00
_cell.angle_gamma   90.00
#
_symmetry.space_group_name_H-M   'P 1'
#
loop_
_entity.id
_entity.type
_entity.pdbx_description
1 polymer ?
#
loop_
_entity_poly.entity_id
_entity_poly.type
_entity_poly.pdbx_seq_one_letter_code
_entity_poly.pdbx_strand_id
1 'polypeptide(L)'
;MESDAYLDDFRARGEEMAAACTRCGDCFRACPMTDPAGLGQADPSATAQGIVSLISGGEGTEDAVRWANVCTGSGNCIPACRYGINPRLMVQLARGFARRATGETPLSERWRGTFAGMSRGVRMLSRLQLPPETLARLTPSRAGTARRSPPEVVFYTGCNILKTPHIALLCLDILDRLGVDYEVMGGVGQCCGVYQYREGDFEANARIATATIDGLASAGSTTVLSWCPSCQIQIGELSLPNYEARFGMRPFDLNPFLVFLAERAEALGALMTRRVDKRVALHERPVLPEVNAAVRRLLAVVPGVELVEIDVPRVGTQANSLAVLPAFKRALVEKELAAVADAGVTTLATIYHACHRELCDAGEGRSFEIVNLMELLGEGLGLVSHDLYKRLKLMQDVDAIIVETAPRIAEHGLDLETVRDALLSEFAADRTAAPGPLQPDRRNRIDGFMAARTSRGADFAGRRAPAPKSRTTSFTNAATRL
;
A
#
# COMPACT_ATOMS: atom_id res chain seq x y z
N MET A 1 -0.57 28.88 -21.82
CA MET A 1 -0.27 29.94 -20.83
C MET A 1 -0.07 29.39 -19.42
N GLU A 2 -1.09 28.89 -18.71
CA GLU A 2 -0.85 28.32 -17.35
C GLU A 2 -0.18 26.92 -17.38
N SER A 3 -0.46 26.14 -18.44
CA SER A 3 0.15 24.81 -18.67
C SER A 3 1.65 24.89 -18.93
N ASP A 4 2.10 25.88 -19.71
CA ASP A 4 3.52 26.05 -20.05
C ASP A 4 4.35 26.42 -18.81
N ALA A 5 3.78 27.25 -17.94
CA ALA A 5 4.41 27.65 -16.69
C ALA A 5 4.71 26.44 -15.77
N TYR A 6 3.83 25.43 -15.72
CA TYR A 6 4.10 24.24 -14.92
C TYR A 6 5.27 23.43 -15.47
N LEU A 7 5.37 23.26 -16.79
CA LEU A 7 6.50 22.55 -17.40
C LEU A 7 7.83 23.27 -17.13
N ASP A 8 7.81 24.60 -17.17
CA ASP A 8 8.99 25.42 -16.91
C ASP A 8 9.50 25.29 -15.47
N ASP A 9 8.60 25.11 -14.48
CA ASP A 9 8.99 24.80 -13.09
C ASP A 9 9.84 23.51 -13.02
N PHE A 10 9.49 22.46 -13.77
CA PHE A 10 10.29 21.22 -13.83
C PHE A 10 11.60 21.39 -14.60
N ARG A 11 11.61 22.22 -15.65
CA ARG A 11 12.84 22.53 -16.41
C ARG A 11 13.84 23.30 -15.57
N ALA A 12 13.40 24.37 -14.90
CA ALA A 12 14.23 25.15 -13.99
C ALA A 12 14.85 24.25 -12.91
N ARG A 13 14.04 23.36 -12.33
CA ARG A 13 14.50 22.38 -11.34
C ARG A 13 15.51 21.39 -11.92
N GLY A 14 15.34 20.98 -13.19
CA GLY A 14 16.29 20.17 -13.93
C GLY A 14 17.63 20.89 -14.18
N GLU A 15 17.58 22.16 -14.58
CA GLU A 15 18.74 23.01 -14.80
C GLU A 15 19.54 23.25 -13.52
N GLU A 16 18.89 23.51 -12.39
CA GLU A 16 19.54 23.61 -11.07
C GLU A 16 20.33 22.34 -10.72
N MET A 17 19.70 21.17 -10.89
CA MET A 17 20.37 19.90 -10.64
C MET A 17 21.52 19.65 -11.62
N ALA A 18 21.35 19.99 -12.89
CA ALA A 18 22.38 19.86 -13.91
C ALA A 18 23.59 20.76 -13.65
N ALA A 19 23.37 21.99 -13.19
CA ALA A 19 24.42 22.94 -12.84
C ALA A 19 25.25 22.46 -11.65
N ALA A 20 24.63 21.82 -10.66
CA ALA A 20 25.33 21.24 -9.51
C ALA A 20 26.04 19.91 -9.81
N CYS A 21 25.63 19.18 -10.86
CA CYS A 21 26.07 17.81 -11.11
C CYS A 21 27.47 17.74 -11.72
N THR A 22 28.37 16.98 -11.09
CA THR A 22 29.74 16.76 -11.59
C THR A 22 29.86 15.56 -12.55
N ARG A 23 28.77 14.82 -12.77
CA ARG A 23 28.74 13.60 -13.62
C ARG A 23 29.72 12.50 -13.17
N CYS A 24 30.06 12.45 -11.88
CA CYS A 24 31.01 11.47 -11.33
C CYS A 24 30.50 10.01 -11.36
N GLY A 25 29.19 9.79 -11.48
CA GLY A 25 28.58 8.46 -11.53
C GLY A 25 28.38 7.76 -10.18
N ASP A 26 28.65 8.40 -9.04
CA ASP A 26 28.53 7.76 -7.72
C ASP A 26 27.11 7.31 -7.39
N CYS A 27 26.11 8.10 -7.80
CA CYS A 27 24.71 7.75 -7.68
C CYS A 27 24.31 6.51 -8.50
N PHE A 28 24.96 6.30 -9.65
CA PHE A 28 24.78 5.13 -10.49
C PHE A 28 25.41 3.89 -9.82
N ARG A 29 26.65 4.00 -9.32
CA ARG A 29 27.34 2.92 -8.61
C ARG A 29 26.60 2.45 -7.34
N ALA A 30 25.96 3.39 -6.63
CA ALA A 30 25.18 3.08 -5.43
C ALA A 30 23.78 2.51 -5.72
N CYS A 31 23.34 2.51 -6.98
CA CYS A 31 21.97 2.12 -7.33
C CYS A 31 21.82 0.60 -7.39
N PRO A 32 20.91 -0.02 -6.61
CA PRO A 32 20.73 -1.47 -6.60
C PRO A 32 20.01 -2.01 -7.84
N MET A 33 19.62 -1.13 -8.77
CA MET A 33 18.86 -1.49 -9.97
C MET A 33 19.76 -1.65 -11.20
N THR A 34 21.05 -1.29 -11.13
CA THR A 34 21.95 -1.34 -12.30
C THR A 34 22.19 -2.77 -12.76
N ASP A 35 22.66 -3.65 -11.89
CA ASP A 35 22.94 -5.05 -12.26
C ASP A 35 21.68 -5.79 -12.73
N PRO A 36 20.54 -5.76 -12.00
CA PRO A 36 19.32 -6.43 -12.46
C PRO A 36 18.76 -5.87 -13.77
N ALA A 37 19.10 -4.62 -14.11
CA ALA A 37 18.68 -4.00 -15.36
C ALA A 37 19.59 -4.32 -16.55
N GLY A 38 20.70 -5.03 -16.33
CA GLY A 38 21.72 -5.31 -17.34
C GLY A 38 22.74 -4.19 -17.54
N LEU A 39 22.88 -3.27 -16.58
CA LEU A 39 23.73 -2.08 -16.67
C LEU A 39 25.04 -2.22 -15.86
N GLY A 40 25.38 -3.40 -15.34
CA GLY A 40 26.56 -3.58 -14.48
C GLY A 40 27.91 -3.30 -15.16
N GLN A 41 27.95 -3.24 -16.49
CA GLN A 41 29.14 -2.91 -17.29
C GLN A 41 29.09 -1.52 -17.93
N ALA A 42 28.00 -0.76 -17.72
CA ALA A 42 27.87 0.59 -18.27
C ALA A 42 28.83 1.56 -17.57
N ASP A 43 29.33 2.55 -18.31
CA ASP A 43 30.22 3.58 -17.74
C ASP A 43 29.43 4.54 -16.82
N PRO A 44 29.70 4.57 -15.51
CA PRO A 44 28.89 5.36 -14.57
C PRO A 44 28.87 6.85 -14.87
N SER A 45 29.98 7.41 -15.38
CA SER A 45 30.10 8.83 -15.66
C SER A 45 29.36 9.21 -16.94
N ALA A 46 29.47 8.40 -17.99
CA ALA A 46 28.73 8.57 -19.22
C ALA A 46 27.21 8.40 -18.99
N THR A 47 26.79 7.43 -18.18
CA THR A 47 25.37 7.27 -17.82
C THR A 47 24.87 8.48 -17.03
N ALA A 48 25.64 8.97 -16.05
CA ALA A 48 25.28 10.18 -15.30
C ALA A 48 25.22 11.43 -16.21
N GLN A 49 26.14 11.57 -17.17
CA GLN A 49 26.10 12.61 -18.20
C GLN A 49 24.82 12.51 -19.04
N GLY A 50 24.40 11.30 -19.43
CA GLY A 50 23.14 11.09 -20.15
C GLY A 50 21.91 11.51 -19.33
N ILE A 51 21.89 11.24 -18.02
CA ILE A 51 20.83 11.72 -17.12
C ILE A 51 20.80 13.25 -17.05
N VAL A 52 21.97 13.89 -16.93
CA VAL A 52 22.09 15.36 -16.95
C VAL A 52 21.60 15.93 -18.28
N SER A 53 21.94 15.31 -19.40
CA SER A 53 21.46 15.72 -20.72
C SER A 53 19.94 15.71 -20.81
N LEU A 54 19.29 14.62 -20.36
CA LEU A 54 17.83 14.48 -20.36
C LEU A 54 17.10 15.57 -19.57
N ILE A 55 17.62 15.96 -18.39
CA ILE A 55 16.98 16.98 -17.54
C ILE A 55 17.28 18.41 -18.01
N SER A 56 18.26 18.60 -18.90
CA SER A 56 18.60 19.89 -19.52
C SER A 56 18.07 20.03 -20.96
N GLY A 57 17.15 19.15 -21.38
CA GLY A 57 16.50 19.22 -22.69
C GLY A 57 17.28 18.58 -23.85
N GLY A 58 18.40 17.93 -23.58
CA GLY A 58 19.14 17.12 -24.54
C GLY A 58 18.69 15.66 -24.58
N GLU A 59 19.37 14.86 -25.40
CA GLU A 59 19.15 13.42 -25.50
C GLU A 59 20.02 12.64 -24.49
N GLY A 60 19.47 11.57 -23.92
CA GLY A 60 20.21 10.66 -23.06
C GLY A 60 20.80 9.49 -23.86
N THR A 61 21.88 8.90 -23.35
CA THR A 61 22.39 7.61 -23.87
C THR A 61 21.39 6.49 -23.60
N GLU A 62 21.50 5.37 -24.33
CA GLU A 62 20.65 4.19 -24.11
C GLU A 62 20.71 3.71 -22.65
N ASP A 63 21.91 3.67 -22.06
CA ASP A 63 22.11 3.31 -20.66
C ASP A 63 21.41 4.28 -19.69
N ALA A 64 21.46 5.59 -19.98
CA ALA A 64 20.81 6.60 -19.14
C ALA A 64 19.28 6.46 -19.21
N VAL A 65 18.72 6.29 -20.42
CA VAL A 65 17.28 6.07 -20.62
C VAL A 65 16.84 4.76 -19.96
N ARG A 66 17.64 3.69 -20.09
CA ARG A 66 17.40 2.40 -19.44
C ARG A 66 17.40 2.56 -17.91
N TRP A 67 18.42 3.20 -17.34
CA TRP A 67 18.54 3.43 -15.90
C TRP A 67 17.37 4.25 -15.35
N ALA A 68 16.99 5.32 -16.06
CA ALA A 68 15.84 6.14 -15.71
C ALA A 68 14.53 5.34 -15.69
N ASN A 69 14.32 4.46 -16.69
CA ASN A 69 13.12 3.64 -16.79
C ASN A 69 13.02 2.54 -15.72
N VAL A 70 14.14 1.95 -15.29
CA VAL A 70 14.16 0.92 -14.23
C VAL A 70 14.25 1.52 -12.82
N CYS A 71 14.37 2.84 -12.68
CA CYS A 71 14.45 3.50 -11.39
C CYS A 71 13.17 3.27 -10.56
N THR A 72 13.34 2.59 -9.43
CA THR A 72 12.26 2.24 -8.49
C THR A 72 12.13 3.19 -7.31
N GLY A 73 12.92 4.28 -7.29
CA GLY A 73 12.85 5.31 -6.25
C GLY A 73 13.35 4.87 -4.87
N SER A 74 14.28 3.92 -4.80
CA SER A 74 14.82 3.39 -3.54
C SER A 74 15.51 4.44 -2.67
N GLY A 75 16.15 5.45 -3.27
CA GLY A 75 16.88 6.48 -2.53
C GLY A 75 18.32 6.11 -2.14
N ASN A 76 18.80 4.89 -2.42
CA ASN A 76 20.18 4.48 -2.12
C ASN A 76 21.25 5.40 -2.74
N CYS A 77 20.92 6.08 -3.82
CA CYS A 77 21.79 7.03 -4.50
C CYS A 77 21.93 8.38 -3.79
N ILE A 78 21.01 8.73 -2.87
CA ILE A 78 21.00 10.02 -2.16
C ILE A 78 22.27 10.22 -1.33
N PRO A 79 22.62 9.32 -0.38
CA PRO A 79 23.84 9.50 0.44
C PRO A 79 25.13 9.43 -0.38
N ALA A 80 25.10 8.86 -1.60
CA ALA A 80 26.26 8.82 -2.48
C ALA A 80 26.58 10.18 -3.14
N CYS A 81 25.65 11.14 -3.15
CA CYS A 81 25.88 12.45 -3.74
C CYS A 81 26.45 13.44 -2.71
N ARG A 82 27.74 13.75 -2.83
CA ARG A 82 28.42 14.76 -2.00
C ARG A 82 28.19 16.23 -2.41
N TYR A 83 27.32 16.47 -3.40
CA TYR A 83 27.11 17.79 -4.01
C TYR A 83 25.72 18.37 -3.72
N GLY A 84 24.99 17.80 -2.75
CA GLY A 84 23.68 18.32 -2.31
C GLY A 84 22.53 18.11 -3.30
N ILE A 85 22.74 17.35 -4.37
CA ILE A 85 21.67 16.94 -5.29
C ILE A 85 20.87 15.81 -4.61
N ASN A 86 19.61 15.68 -4.98
CA ASN A 86 18.83 14.46 -4.76
C ASN A 86 18.85 13.61 -6.05
N PRO A 87 19.78 12.64 -6.22
CA PRO A 87 19.84 11.82 -7.43
C PRO A 87 18.60 10.98 -7.68
N ARG A 88 17.82 10.62 -6.65
CA ARG A 88 16.54 9.93 -6.84
C ARG A 88 15.61 10.82 -7.66
N LEU A 89 15.44 12.08 -7.26
CA LEU A 89 14.62 13.05 -7.98
C LEU A 89 15.19 13.31 -9.38
N MET A 90 16.51 13.51 -9.50
CA MET A 90 17.20 13.75 -10.77
C MET A 90 16.92 12.65 -11.80
N VAL A 91 17.07 11.37 -11.42
CA VAL A 91 16.84 10.22 -12.31
C VAL A 91 15.35 10.06 -12.63
N GLN A 92 14.45 10.31 -11.68
CA GLN A 92 13.02 10.26 -11.93
C GLN A 92 12.54 11.38 -12.87
N LEU A 93 13.14 12.57 -12.77
CA LEU A 93 12.89 13.68 -13.67
C LEU A 93 13.39 13.36 -15.09
N ALA A 94 14.60 12.79 -15.21
CA ALA A 94 15.13 12.31 -16.48
C ALA A 94 14.22 11.27 -17.14
N ARG A 95 13.64 10.34 -16.36
CA ARG A 95 12.62 9.40 -16.88
C ARG A 95 11.42 10.14 -17.46
N GLY A 96 10.91 11.13 -16.74
CA GLY A 96 9.76 11.92 -17.20
C GLY A 96 10.06 12.65 -18.51
N PHE A 97 11.20 13.33 -18.63
CA PHE A 97 11.60 13.99 -19.88
C PHE A 97 11.84 12.99 -21.02
N ALA A 98 12.49 11.85 -20.78
CA ALA A 98 12.69 10.80 -21.79
C ALA A 98 11.35 10.24 -22.30
N ARG A 99 10.40 9.96 -21.39
CA ARG A 99 9.06 9.47 -21.78
C ARG A 99 8.25 10.52 -22.50
N ARG A 100 8.36 11.77 -22.09
CA ARG A 100 7.72 12.91 -22.76
C ARG A 100 8.19 13.07 -24.20
N ALA A 101 9.49 12.89 -24.45
CA ALA A 101 10.10 13.04 -25.76
C ALA A 101 9.83 11.87 -26.73
N THR A 102 9.25 10.76 -26.25
CA THR A 102 9.09 9.53 -27.02
C THR A 102 7.62 9.15 -27.18
N GLY A 103 7.29 8.50 -28.30
CA GLY A 103 5.97 7.93 -28.57
C GLY A 103 4.91 8.93 -29.08
N GLU A 104 3.99 8.42 -29.90
CA GLU A 104 2.93 9.23 -30.53
C GLU A 104 1.66 9.34 -29.67
N THR A 105 1.48 8.40 -28.74
CA THR A 105 0.31 8.39 -27.83
C THR A 105 0.35 9.63 -26.93
N PRO A 106 -0.74 10.42 -26.85
CA PRO A 106 -0.82 11.56 -25.94
C PRO A 106 -0.47 11.16 -24.50
N LEU A 107 0.36 11.95 -23.81
CA LEU A 107 0.81 11.63 -22.45
C LEU A 107 -0.35 11.31 -21.50
N SER A 108 -1.44 12.05 -21.68
CA SER A 108 -2.64 11.92 -20.88
C SER A 108 -3.33 10.55 -21.03
N GLU A 109 -3.15 9.85 -22.15
CA GLU A 109 -3.67 8.48 -22.36
C GLU A 109 -2.81 7.42 -21.69
N ARG A 110 -1.49 7.66 -21.55
CA ARG A 110 -0.51 6.69 -21.04
C ARG A 110 -0.76 6.31 -19.58
N TRP A 111 -1.27 7.23 -18.77
CA TRP A 111 -1.54 6.99 -17.35
C TRP A 111 -3.03 6.80 -17.01
N ARG A 112 -3.95 7.24 -17.89
CA ARG A 112 -5.40 7.25 -17.63
C ARG A 112 -5.96 5.86 -17.28
N GLY A 113 -5.61 4.84 -18.08
CA GLY A 113 -6.06 3.47 -17.87
C GLY A 113 -5.59 2.91 -16.52
N THR A 114 -4.30 3.03 -16.23
CA THR A 114 -3.71 2.57 -14.96
C THR A 114 -4.32 3.27 -13.75
N PHE A 115 -4.51 4.60 -13.82
CA PHE A 115 -5.16 5.34 -12.74
C PHE A 115 -6.64 4.96 -12.58
N ALA A 116 -7.38 4.78 -13.68
CA ALA A 116 -8.77 4.35 -13.64
C ALA A 116 -8.93 2.95 -13.03
N GLY A 117 -8.05 2.01 -13.39
CA GLY A 117 -8.01 0.67 -12.80
C GLY A 117 -7.72 0.71 -11.31
N MET A 118 -6.71 1.48 -10.89
CA MET A 118 -6.41 1.69 -9.47
C MET A 118 -7.61 2.30 -8.72
N SER A 119 -8.21 3.35 -9.27
CA SER A 119 -9.35 4.05 -8.67
C SER A 119 -10.57 3.14 -8.52
N ARG A 120 -10.87 2.33 -9.55
CA ARG A 120 -11.93 1.33 -9.52
C ARG A 120 -11.66 0.28 -8.44
N GLY A 121 -10.45 -0.28 -8.41
CA GLY A 121 -10.04 -1.24 -7.39
C GLY A 121 -10.17 -0.69 -5.97
N VAL A 122 -9.70 0.53 -5.71
CA VAL A 122 -9.85 1.21 -4.42
C VAL A 122 -11.33 1.34 -4.03
N ARG A 123 -12.17 1.83 -4.95
CA ARG A 123 -13.60 2.06 -4.69
C ARG A 123 -14.36 0.77 -4.42
N MET A 124 -14.06 -0.30 -5.14
CA MET A 124 -14.73 -1.59 -4.96
C MET A 124 -14.23 -2.30 -3.71
N LEU A 125 -12.91 -2.50 -3.59
CA LEU A 125 -12.33 -3.27 -2.50
C LEU A 125 -12.62 -2.65 -1.13
N SER A 126 -12.62 -1.32 -0.99
CA SER A 126 -12.97 -0.71 0.29
C SER A 126 -14.41 -1.00 0.72
N ARG A 127 -15.36 -0.99 -0.22
CA ARG A 127 -16.79 -1.25 0.02
C ARG A 127 -17.10 -2.73 0.22
N LEU A 128 -16.38 -3.63 -0.47
CA LEU A 128 -16.49 -5.07 -0.25
C LEU A 128 -16.00 -5.50 1.13
N GLN A 129 -15.12 -4.71 1.75
CA GLN A 129 -14.53 -5.00 3.06
C GLN A 129 -15.23 -4.28 4.22
N LEU A 130 -15.78 -3.08 4.01
CA LEU A 130 -16.34 -2.25 5.08
C LEU A 130 -17.80 -1.88 4.86
N PRO A 131 -18.62 -1.84 5.92
CA PRO A 131 -19.91 -1.17 5.86
C PRO A 131 -19.78 0.34 5.57
N PRO A 132 -20.85 1.01 5.08
CA PRO A 132 -20.88 2.45 4.85
C PRO A 132 -20.47 3.31 6.05
N GLU A 133 -20.95 3.01 7.26
CA GLU A 133 -20.66 3.81 8.45
C GLU A 133 -19.20 3.72 8.88
N THR A 134 -18.57 2.55 8.72
CA THR A 134 -17.14 2.38 9.02
C THR A 134 -16.29 3.02 7.93
N LEU A 135 -16.68 2.87 6.66
CA LEU A 135 -15.98 3.50 5.53
C LEU A 135 -16.01 5.04 5.63
N ALA A 136 -17.08 5.62 6.17
CA ALA A 136 -17.19 7.07 6.37
C ALA A 136 -16.08 7.65 7.25
N ARG A 137 -15.52 6.87 8.20
CA ARG A 137 -14.36 7.26 9.01
C ARG A 137 -13.09 7.50 8.17
N LEU A 138 -12.99 6.84 7.02
CA LEU A 138 -11.81 6.83 6.15
C LEU A 138 -11.93 7.79 4.95
N THR A 139 -13.04 8.53 4.86
CA THR A 139 -13.30 9.49 3.79
C THR A 139 -13.26 10.92 4.32
N PRO A 140 -12.87 11.90 3.50
CA PRO A 140 -12.95 13.31 3.89
C PRO A 140 -14.33 13.67 4.43
N SER A 141 -14.36 14.52 5.46
CA SER A 141 -15.58 15.09 6.02
C SER A 141 -16.43 15.71 4.90
N ARG A 142 -17.75 15.50 4.94
CA ARG A 142 -18.65 16.04 3.90
C ARG A 142 -18.63 17.57 3.94
N ALA A 143 -18.73 18.19 2.76
CA ALA A 143 -18.95 19.64 2.65
C ALA A 143 -20.15 20.06 3.53
N GLY A 144 -19.93 21.01 4.44
CA GLY A 144 -20.92 21.45 5.43
C GLY A 144 -20.76 20.88 6.85
N THR A 145 -19.84 19.93 7.06
CA THR A 145 -19.40 19.46 8.39
C THR A 145 -18.09 20.13 8.84
N ALA A 146 -17.86 21.38 8.39
CA ALA A 146 -16.63 22.10 8.62
C ALA A 146 -16.31 22.17 10.12
N ARG A 147 -15.09 21.77 10.47
CA ARG A 147 -14.59 21.85 11.84
C ARG A 147 -14.61 23.32 12.30
N ARG A 148 -14.92 23.56 13.57
CA ARG A 148 -14.93 24.92 14.15
C ARG A 148 -13.52 25.48 14.36
N SER A 149 -12.54 24.59 14.52
CA SER A 149 -11.13 24.88 14.65
C SER A 149 -10.31 23.91 13.80
N PRO A 150 -9.15 24.34 13.27
CA PRO A 150 -8.20 23.44 12.61
C PRO A 150 -7.86 22.23 13.50
N PRO A 151 -7.70 21.02 12.93
CA PRO A 151 -7.23 19.86 13.67
C PRO A 151 -5.75 20.03 14.06
N GLU A 152 -5.27 19.25 15.04
CA GLU A 152 -3.84 19.15 15.33
C GLU A 152 -3.09 18.66 14.09
N VAL A 153 -3.60 17.60 13.46
CA VAL A 153 -3.00 17.00 12.26
C VAL A 153 -4.03 16.63 11.21
N VAL A 154 -3.64 16.66 9.94
CA VAL A 154 -4.39 15.99 8.86
C VAL A 154 -3.79 14.62 8.60
N PHE A 155 -4.57 13.56 8.74
CA PHE A 155 -4.17 12.23 8.29
C PHE A 155 -4.47 12.05 6.80
N TYR A 156 -3.45 12.20 5.97
CA TYR A 156 -3.52 12.02 4.53
C TYR A 156 -3.30 10.54 4.16
N THR A 157 -4.42 9.86 3.88
CA THR A 157 -4.47 8.44 3.50
C THR A 157 -3.78 8.14 2.16
N GLY A 158 -3.62 9.15 1.30
CA GLY A 158 -3.31 8.95 -0.11
C GLY A 158 -4.45 8.27 -0.85
N CYS A 159 -4.20 7.80 -2.07
CA CYS A 159 -5.27 7.22 -2.90
C CYS A 159 -5.49 5.72 -2.71
N ASN A 160 -4.49 4.96 -2.26
CA ASN A 160 -4.42 3.51 -2.49
C ASN A 160 -4.44 2.64 -1.23
N ILE A 161 -4.32 3.23 -0.03
CA ILE A 161 -4.37 2.49 1.25
C ILE A 161 -5.73 1.81 1.48
N LEU A 162 -6.81 2.38 0.94
CA LEU A 162 -8.18 1.90 1.18
C LEU A 162 -8.50 0.56 0.51
N LYS A 163 -7.59 -0.01 -0.30
CA LYS A 163 -7.69 -1.44 -0.69
C LYS A 163 -7.43 -2.38 0.50
N THR A 164 -6.73 -1.91 1.51
CA THR A 164 -6.42 -2.61 2.78
C THR A 164 -6.90 -1.74 3.94
N PRO A 165 -8.22 -1.54 4.08
CA PRO A 165 -8.78 -0.56 5.02
C PRO A 165 -8.46 -0.87 6.47
N HIS A 166 -8.19 -2.13 6.84
CA HIS A 166 -7.80 -2.50 8.20
C HIS A 166 -6.56 -1.74 8.69
N ILE A 167 -5.57 -1.53 7.81
CA ILE A 167 -4.38 -0.72 8.12
C ILE A 167 -4.78 0.72 8.45
N ALA A 168 -5.64 1.32 7.62
CA ALA A 168 -6.09 2.69 7.81
C ALA A 168 -6.92 2.85 9.09
N LEU A 169 -7.79 1.88 9.40
CA LEU A 169 -8.57 1.85 10.64
C LEU A 169 -7.66 1.74 11.86
N LEU A 170 -6.65 0.86 11.83
CA LEU A 170 -5.67 0.75 12.91
C LEU A 170 -4.91 2.06 13.12
N CYS A 171 -4.57 2.79 12.04
CA CYS A 171 -4.00 4.13 12.17
C CYS A 171 -4.94 5.08 12.93
N LEU A 172 -6.24 5.11 12.59
CA LEU A 172 -7.22 5.96 13.25
C LEU A 172 -7.44 5.57 14.71
N ASP A 173 -7.65 4.28 14.98
CA ASP A 173 -7.90 3.77 16.33
C ASP A 173 -6.69 4.04 17.26
N ILE A 174 -5.47 4.04 16.73
CA ILE A 174 -4.25 4.43 17.47
C ILE A 174 -4.19 5.93 17.73
N LEU A 175 -4.54 6.77 16.76
CA LEU A 175 -4.66 8.22 16.97
C LEU A 175 -5.73 8.55 18.02
N ASP A 176 -6.90 7.90 17.94
CA ASP A 176 -7.99 8.00 18.92
C ASP A 176 -7.49 7.61 20.32
N ARG A 177 -6.72 6.51 20.42
CA ARG A 177 -6.17 6.02 21.69
C ARG A 177 -5.15 6.96 22.31
N LEU A 178 -4.39 7.68 21.47
CA LEU A 178 -3.46 8.73 21.87
C LEU A 178 -4.14 10.08 22.15
N GLY A 179 -5.44 10.22 21.85
CA GLY A 179 -6.17 11.47 21.99
C GLY A 179 -5.72 12.56 21.02
N VAL A 180 -5.15 12.19 19.88
CA VAL A 180 -4.75 13.15 18.83
C VAL A 180 -6.00 13.67 18.13
N ASP A 181 -6.11 14.99 17.97
CA ASP A 181 -7.20 15.59 17.21
C ASP A 181 -6.85 15.66 15.72
N TYR A 182 -7.50 14.85 14.90
CA TYR A 182 -7.17 14.76 13.47
C TYR A 182 -8.37 14.95 12.54
N GLU A 183 -8.06 15.27 11.29
CA GLU A 183 -8.99 15.17 10.17
C GLU A 183 -8.45 14.20 9.12
N VAL A 184 -9.29 13.29 8.63
CA VAL A 184 -8.92 12.34 7.59
C VAL A 184 -9.14 12.98 6.22
N MET A 185 -8.10 12.97 5.39
CA MET A 185 -8.17 13.45 4.01
C MET A 185 -7.54 12.45 3.05
N GLY A 186 -7.76 12.62 1.75
CA GLY A 186 -7.19 11.77 0.70
C GLY A 186 -8.24 11.03 -0.11
N GLY A 187 -7.95 9.75 -0.40
CA GLY A 187 -8.70 8.97 -1.39
C GLY A 187 -8.33 9.32 -2.83
N VAL A 188 -9.06 8.71 -3.77
CA VAL A 188 -8.73 8.79 -5.21
C VAL A 188 -8.86 10.20 -5.79
N GLY A 189 -9.68 11.06 -5.19
CA GLY A 189 -9.86 12.45 -5.61
C GLY A 189 -8.71 13.39 -5.22
N GLN A 190 -7.87 12.99 -4.27
CA GLN A 190 -6.71 13.74 -3.79
C GLN A 190 -5.45 12.87 -3.92
N CYS A 191 -5.17 12.40 -5.14
CA CYS A 191 -3.97 11.62 -5.44
C CYS A 191 -2.73 12.53 -5.54
N CYS A 192 -1.57 12.05 -5.11
CA CYS A 192 -0.29 12.78 -5.20
C CYS A 192 0.25 13.03 -6.63
N GLY A 193 -0.47 12.67 -7.69
CA GLY A 193 -0.04 12.90 -9.08
C GLY A 193 1.07 11.97 -9.61
N VAL A 194 1.42 10.90 -8.87
CA VAL A 194 2.54 10.01 -9.22
C VAL A 194 2.40 9.33 -10.59
N TYR A 195 1.17 9.05 -11.03
CA TYR A 195 0.91 8.34 -12.28
C TYR A 195 1.24 9.21 -13.48
N GLN A 196 0.87 10.48 -13.42
CA GLN A 196 1.14 11.50 -14.43
C GLN A 196 2.64 11.76 -14.53
N TYR A 197 3.29 11.97 -13.38
CA TYR A 197 4.72 12.23 -13.30
C TYR A 197 5.57 11.09 -13.89
N ARG A 198 5.19 9.83 -13.64
CA ARG A 198 5.91 8.66 -14.18
C ARG A 198 5.87 8.58 -15.70
N GLU A 199 4.83 9.11 -16.34
CA GLU A 199 4.70 9.14 -17.80
C GLU A 199 5.21 10.44 -18.44
N GLY A 200 5.74 11.38 -17.65
CA GLY A 200 6.25 12.67 -18.15
C GLY A 200 5.16 13.72 -18.42
N ASP A 201 3.93 13.48 -17.96
CA ASP A 201 2.82 14.45 -18.01
C ASP A 201 2.91 15.41 -16.82
N PHE A 202 3.91 16.30 -16.88
CA PHE A 202 4.25 17.23 -15.80
C PHE A 202 3.13 18.24 -15.52
N GLU A 203 2.40 18.65 -16.54
CA GLU A 203 1.30 19.62 -16.42
C GLU A 203 0.07 18.98 -15.76
N ALA A 204 -0.26 17.72 -16.07
CA ALA A 204 -1.29 17.00 -15.33
C ALA A 204 -0.83 16.70 -13.90
N ASN A 205 0.44 16.33 -13.69
CA ASN A 205 1.00 16.14 -12.35
C ASN A 205 0.87 17.40 -11.50
N ALA A 206 1.33 18.55 -12.00
CA ALA A 206 1.30 19.81 -11.26
C ALA A 206 -0.12 20.23 -10.89
N ARG A 207 -1.08 20.17 -11.84
CA ARG A 207 -2.49 20.49 -11.55
C ARG A 207 -3.08 19.61 -10.44
N ILE A 208 -2.84 18.30 -10.50
CA ILE A 208 -3.35 17.34 -9.51
C ILE A 208 -2.67 17.54 -8.15
N ALA A 209 -1.36 17.77 -8.14
CA ALA A 209 -0.60 17.95 -6.93
C ALA A 209 -0.95 19.27 -6.23
N THR A 210 -1.04 20.38 -6.97
CA THR A 210 -1.50 21.68 -6.46
C THR A 210 -2.91 21.56 -5.87
N ALA A 211 -3.86 20.97 -6.58
CA ALA A 211 -5.22 20.77 -6.05
C ALA A 211 -5.24 19.88 -4.79
N THR A 212 -4.33 18.91 -4.69
CA THR A 212 -4.18 18.08 -3.49
C THR A 212 -3.59 18.88 -2.33
N ILE A 213 -2.56 19.69 -2.58
CA ILE A 213 -1.94 20.58 -1.58
C ILE A 213 -2.97 21.60 -1.08
N ASP A 214 -3.67 22.30 -1.97
CA ASP A 214 -4.71 23.27 -1.60
C ASP A 214 -5.83 22.60 -0.78
N GLY A 215 -6.25 21.40 -1.21
CA GLY A 215 -7.24 20.61 -0.50
C GLY A 215 -6.78 20.26 0.92
N LEU A 216 -5.53 19.80 1.11
CA LEU A 216 -4.98 19.52 2.44
C LEU A 216 -4.82 20.78 3.29
N ALA A 217 -4.34 21.88 2.68
CA ALA A 217 -4.17 23.17 3.33
C ALA A 217 -5.50 23.76 3.82
N SER A 218 -6.61 23.44 3.14
CA SER A 218 -7.94 23.95 3.54
C SER A 218 -8.41 23.50 4.92
N ALA A 219 -7.82 22.44 5.50
CA ALA A 219 -8.07 22.04 6.88
C ALA A 219 -7.44 23.00 7.91
N GLY A 220 -6.47 23.83 7.52
CA GLY A 220 -5.82 24.82 8.37
C GLY A 220 -4.76 24.26 9.34
N SER A 221 -4.45 22.97 9.30
CA SER A 221 -3.33 22.38 10.06
C SER A 221 -2.03 22.56 9.29
N THR A 222 -0.96 22.93 10.01
CA THR A 222 0.40 22.98 9.47
C THR A 222 1.07 21.60 9.43
N THR A 223 0.44 20.55 9.95
CA THR A 223 1.00 19.20 10.05
C THR A 223 0.13 18.21 9.29
N VAL A 224 0.65 17.66 8.19
CA VAL A 224 0.00 16.60 7.41
C VAL A 224 0.77 15.30 7.57
N LEU A 225 0.11 14.26 8.08
CA LEU A 225 0.67 12.92 8.23
C LEU A 225 0.35 12.08 7.00
N SER A 226 1.36 11.67 6.22
CA SER A 226 1.16 10.75 5.10
C SER A 226 1.59 9.33 5.43
N TRP A 227 0.72 8.37 5.10
CA TRP A 227 1.02 6.95 5.16
C TRP A 227 1.92 6.45 4.03
N CYS A 228 1.74 6.99 2.82
CA CYS A 228 2.28 6.39 1.60
C CYS A 228 3.66 6.96 1.25
N PRO A 229 4.70 6.12 1.05
CA PRO A 229 6.04 6.62 0.74
C PRO A 229 6.09 7.24 -0.66
N SER A 230 5.24 6.81 -1.59
CA SER A 230 5.13 7.48 -2.90
C SER A 230 4.53 8.89 -2.76
N CYS A 231 3.63 9.11 -1.81
CA CYS A 231 3.11 10.44 -1.52
C CYS A 231 4.19 11.31 -0.89
N GLN A 232 5.04 10.75 -0.02
CA GLN A 232 6.17 11.46 0.55
C GLN A 232 7.17 11.93 -0.51
N ILE A 233 7.53 11.07 -1.45
CA ILE A 233 8.40 11.47 -2.56
C ILE A 233 7.70 12.54 -3.41
N GLN A 234 6.48 12.26 -3.87
CA GLN A 234 5.84 13.11 -4.89
C GLN A 234 5.42 14.46 -4.34
N ILE A 235 4.82 14.52 -3.15
CA ILE A 235 4.42 15.79 -2.56
C ILE A 235 5.61 16.41 -1.82
N GLY A 236 6.33 15.66 -0.99
CA GLY A 236 7.39 16.20 -0.12
C GLY A 236 8.65 16.64 -0.87
N GLU A 237 9.17 15.84 -1.81
CA GLU A 237 10.42 16.15 -2.52
C GLU A 237 10.23 16.93 -3.81
N LEU A 238 9.02 16.92 -4.38
CA LEU A 238 8.74 17.50 -5.69
C LEU A 238 7.66 18.59 -5.61
N SER A 239 6.41 18.25 -5.28
CA SER A 239 5.31 19.20 -5.47
C SER A 239 5.28 20.35 -4.45
N LEU A 240 5.60 20.13 -3.17
CA LEU A 240 5.69 21.20 -2.18
C LEU A 240 6.82 22.18 -2.48
N PRO A 241 8.06 21.75 -2.82
CA PRO A 241 9.09 22.66 -3.28
C PRO A 241 8.68 23.49 -4.50
N ASN A 242 8.04 22.87 -5.50
CA ASN A 242 7.55 23.59 -6.69
C ASN A 242 6.41 24.57 -6.32
N TYR A 243 5.52 24.18 -5.43
CA TYR A 243 4.44 25.03 -4.91
C TYR A 243 5.03 26.24 -4.18
N GLU A 244 6.02 26.03 -3.31
CA GLU A 244 6.70 27.08 -2.56
C GLU A 244 7.42 28.06 -3.48
N ALA A 245 8.14 27.56 -4.49
CA ALA A 245 8.79 28.39 -5.49
C ALA A 245 7.79 29.26 -6.28
N ARG A 246 6.61 28.70 -6.60
CA ARG A 246 5.60 29.38 -7.41
C ARG A 246 4.73 30.36 -6.63
N PHE A 247 4.32 30.00 -5.42
CA PHE A 247 3.36 30.77 -4.62
C PHE A 247 4.01 31.52 -3.45
N GLY A 248 5.31 31.32 -3.22
CA GLY A 248 6.06 32.00 -2.14
C GLY A 248 5.67 31.53 -0.74
N MET A 249 4.99 30.38 -0.61
CA MET A 249 4.59 29.83 0.68
C MET A 249 4.55 28.30 0.68
N ARG A 250 4.79 27.74 1.86
CA ARG A 250 4.63 26.32 2.14
C ARG A 250 3.47 26.14 3.14
N PRO A 251 2.32 25.59 2.73
CA PRO A 251 1.12 25.60 3.57
C PRO A 251 1.17 24.64 4.76
N PHE A 252 1.99 23.58 4.69
CA PHE A 252 2.15 22.59 5.74
C PHE A 252 3.44 21.77 5.58
N ASP A 253 3.82 21.06 6.64
CA ASP A 253 4.84 20.03 6.62
C ASP A 253 4.21 18.65 6.39
N LEU A 254 4.73 17.93 5.39
CA LEU A 254 4.33 16.56 5.09
C LEU A 254 5.24 15.58 5.85
N ASN A 255 4.68 14.89 6.83
CA ASN A 255 5.40 14.06 7.78
C ASN A 255 5.01 12.58 7.63
N PRO A 256 5.95 11.63 7.68
CA PRO A 256 5.60 10.21 7.67
C PRO A 256 4.80 9.84 8.92
N PHE A 257 3.62 9.24 8.74
CA PHE A 257 2.74 8.85 9.84
C PHE A 257 3.46 8.01 10.92
N LEU A 258 4.31 7.08 10.49
CA LEU A 258 5.05 6.20 11.41
C LEU A 258 6.11 6.96 12.24
N VAL A 259 6.71 8.02 11.69
CA VAL A 259 7.67 8.86 12.42
C VAL A 259 6.94 9.63 13.52
N PHE A 260 5.79 10.23 13.19
CA PHE A 260 4.92 10.91 14.17
C PHE A 260 4.46 9.97 15.31
N LEU A 261 4.11 8.73 14.99
CA LEU A 261 3.78 7.74 16.02
C LEU A 261 5.01 7.37 16.87
N ALA A 262 6.18 7.21 16.24
CA ALA A 262 7.39 6.83 16.95
C ALA A 262 7.83 7.89 17.97
N GLU A 263 7.60 9.18 17.70
CA GLU A 263 7.79 10.26 18.69
C GLU A 263 6.96 10.06 19.96
N ARG A 264 5.83 9.34 19.86
CA ARG A 264 4.90 9.02 20.95
C ARG A 264 5.02 7.56 21.40
N ALA A 265 6.12 6.87 21.06
CA ALA A 265 6.29 5.44 21.37
C ALA A 265 6.18 5.11 22.87
N GLU A 266 6.70 5.97 23.76
CA GLU A 266 6.59 5.75 25.22
C GLU A 266 5.14 5.82 25.70
N ALA A 267 4.40 6.82 25.23
CA ALA A 267 2.96 6.93 25.52
C ALA A 267 2.20 5.71 24.97
N LEU A 268 2.49 5.28 23.74
CA LEU A 268 1.91 4.05 23.18
C LEU A 268 2.24 2.82 24.01
N GLY A 269 3.50 2.66 24.43
CA GLY A 269 3.96 1.56 25.28
C GLY A 269 3.18 1.47 26.60
N ALA A 270 2.91 2.61 27.24
CA ALA A 270 2.10 2.68 28.46
C ALA A 270 0.62 2.29 28.26
N LEU A 271 0.13 2.32 27.01
CA LEU A 271 -1.25 1.98 26.66
C LEU A 271 -1.39 0.52 26.19
N MET A 272 -0.29 -0.23 26.07
CA MET A 272 -0.31 -1.64 25.68
C MET A 272 -1.02 -2.47 26.74
N THR A 273 -1.99 -3.28 26.29
CA THR A 273 -2.81 -4.13 27.17
C THR A 273 -2.56 -5.62 26.94
N ARG A 274 -1.86 -5.99 25.87
CA ARG A 274 -1.59 -7.38 25.50
C ARG A 274 -0.11 -7.60 25.19
N ARG A 275 0.36 -8.81 25.48
CA ARG A 275 1.61 -9.35 24.97
C ARG A 275 1.38 -9.92 23.55
N VAL A 276 2.33 -9.69 22.67
CA VAL A 276 2.38 -10.16 21.28
C VAL A 276 3.64 -11.01 21.14
N ASP A 277 3.54 -12.29 21.48
CA ASP A 277 4.68 -13.20 21.63
C ASP A 277 5.14 -13.74 20.27
N LYS A 278 5.74 -12.85 19.47
CA LYS A 278 6.14 -13.11 18.09
C LYS A 278 7.60 -12.74 17.86
N ARG A 279 8.29 -13.60 17.10
CA ARG A 279 9.60 -13.31 16.50
C ARG A 279 9.35 -12.67 15.15
N VAL A 280 9.75 -11.42 14.98
CA VAL A 280 9.32 -10.57 13.87
C VAL A 280 10.53 -10.15 13.03
N ALA A 281 10.51 -10.48 11.74
CA ALA A 281 11.34 -9.85 10.73
C ALA A 281 10.56 -8.73 10.02
N LEU A 282 11.28 -7.71 9.51
CA LEU A 282 10.67 -6.59 8.82
C LEU A 282 10.89 -6.67 7.30
N HIS A 283 9.82 -6.51 6.54
CA HIS A 283 9.88 -6.26 5.11
C HIS A 283 10.13 -4.77 4.85
N GLU A 284 11.41 -4.38 4.94
CA GLU A 284 11.85 -2.98 4.87
C GLU A 284 12.03 -2.46 3.44
N ARG A 285 11.86 -1.14 3.28
CA ARG A 285 12.19 -0.42 2.05
C ARG A 285 13.14 0.73 2.37
N PRO A 286 14.15 1.00 1.54
CA PRO A 286 15.17 2.00 1.83
C PRO A 286 14.70 3.46 1.59
N VAL A 287 13.48 3.64 1.10
CA VAL A 287 12.95 4.91 0.58
C VAL A 287 13.00 6.07 1.57
N LEU A 288 12.73 5.79 2.84
CA LEU A 288 12.71 6.74 3.96
C LEU A 288 13.37 6.03 5.15
N PRO A 289 14.69 6.14 5.33
CA PRO A 289 15.41 5.46 6.42
C PRO A 289 14.84 5.76 7.82
N GLU A 290 14.35 6.97 8.03
CA GLU A 290 13.68 7.42 9.25
C GLU A 290 12.40 6.63 9.55
N VAL A 291 11.68 6.13 8.52
CA VAL A 291 10.51 5.27 8.73
C VAL A 291 10.93 3.89 9.23
N ASN A 292 12.02 3.31 8.73
CA ASN A 292 12.53 2.03 9.23
C ASN A 292 12.95 2.16 10.71
N ALA A 293 13.65 3.24 11.06
CA ALA A 293 14.00 3.53 12.45
C ALA A 293 12.75 3.71 13.33
N ALA A 294 11.74 4.44 12.84
CA ALA A 294 10.46 4.64 13.52
C ALA A 294 9.72 3.32 13.78
N VAL A 295 9.65 2.42 12.79
CA VAL A 295 9.01 1.11 12.94
C VAL A 295 9.70 0.26 13.99
N ARG A 296 11.03 0.24 14.01
CA ARG A 296 11.82 -0.49 15.02
C ARG A 296 11.55 0.04 16.42
N ARG A 297 11.49 1.37 16.60
CA ARG A 297 11.14 2.00 17.88
C ARG A 297 9.71 1.66 18.31
N LEU A 298 8.76 1.66 17.38
CA LEU A 298 7.36 1.33 17.66
C LEU A 298 7.17 -0.13 18.05
N LEU A 299 7.85 -1.07 17.38
CA LEU A 299 7.74 -2.49 17.73
C LEU A 299 8.46 -2.84 19.03
N ALA A 300 9.53 -2.11 19.38
CA ALA A 300 10.23 -2.30 20.64
C ALA A 300 9.37 -2.00 21.89
N VAL A 301 8.31 -1.20 21.77
CA VAL A 301 7.40 -0.92 22.89
C VAL A 301 6.24 -1.92 22.98
N VAL A 302 6.10 -2.84 22.02
CA VAL A 302 5.07 -3.89 22.07
C VAL A 302 5.58 -5.05 22.93
N PRO A 303 4.94 -5.35 24.08
CA PRO A 303 5.42 -6.41 24.96
C PRO A 303 5.42 -7.77 24.23
N GLY A 304 6.53 -8.50 24.29
CA GLY A 304 6.65 -9.85 23.72
C GLY A 304 7.17 -9.92 22.28
N VAL A 305 7.21 -8.79 21.55
CA VAL A 305 7.80 -8.75 20.21
C VAL A 305 9.32 -8.86 20.30
N GLU A 306 9.88 -9.83 19.59
CA GLU A 306 11.33 -9.97 19.40
C GLU A 306 11.68 -9.63 17.94
N LEU A 307 12.38 -8.53 17.71
CA LEU A 307 12.85 -8.16 16.38
C LEU A 307 14.07 -9.00 15.98
N VAL A 308 14.01 -9.60 14.79
CA VAL A 308 15.08 -10.43 14.23
C VAL A 308 15.52 -9.82 12.90
N GLU A 309 16.82 -9.53 12.79
CA GLU A 309 17.41 -9.08 11.53
C GLU A 309 17.50 -10.22 10.52
N ILE A 310 17.15 -9.91 9.28
CA ILE A 310 17.34 -10.78 8.12
C ILE A 310 18.20 -10.05 7.09
N ASP A 311 19.18 -10.75 6.52
CA ASP A 311 20.09 -10.18 5.52
C ASP A 311 19.50 -10.34 4.10
N VAL A 312 18.66 -9.37 3.74
CA VAL A 312 17.98 -9.30 2.44
C VAL A 312 18.20 -7.95 1.77
N PRO A 313 18.40 -7.89 0.44
CA PRO A 313 18.55 -6.62 -0.25
C PRO A 313 17.32 -5.72 -0.10
N ARG A 314 17.51 -4.49 0.36
CA ARG A 314 16.43 -3.50 0.48
C ARG A 314 16.40 -2.63 -0.77
N VAL A 315 15.34 -2.75 -1.56
CA VAL A 315 15.21 -2.04 -2.86
C VAL A 315 13.80 -1.50 -3.09
N GLY A 316 13.68 -0.51 -3.97
CA GLY A 316 12.42 0.11 -4.39
C GLY A 316 11.71 0.96 -3.33
N THR A 317 10.77 1.78 -3.78
CA THR A 317 9.88 2.54 -2.89
C THR A 317 8.88 1.62 -2.18
N GLN A 318 8.28 0.69 -2.92
CA GLN A 318 7.31 -0.31 -2.48
C GLN A 318 7.44 -1.57 -3.35
N ALA A 319 6.88 -2.71 -2.95
CA ALA A 319 6.97 -3.96 -3.70
C ALA A 319 6.52 -3.83 -5.17
N ASN A 320 5.40 -3.14 -5.40
CA ASN A 320 4.86 -2.93 -6.74
C ASN A 320 5.75 -2.04 -7.63
N SER A 321 6.67 -1.24 -7.06
CA SER A 321 7.60 -0.44 -7.86
C SER A 321 8.61 -1.29 -8.64
N LEU A 322 8.83 -2.53 -8.21
CA LEU A 322 9.73 -3.49 -8.86
C LEU A 322 9.11 -4.18 -10.08
N ALA A 323 7.84 -3.90 -10.42
CA ALA A 323 7.18 -4.49 -11.58
C ALA A 323 7.89 -4.19 -12.91
N VAL A 324 8.75 -3.16 -12.94
CA VAL A 324 9.63 -2.85 -14.09
C VAL A 324 10.68 -3.92 -14.39
N LEU A 325 11.01 -4.78 -13.41
CA LEU A 325 11.92 -5.91 -13.54
C LEU A 325 11.31 -7.15 -12.85
N PRO A 326 10.34 -7.84 -13.48
CA PRO A 326 9.54 -8.88 -12.82
C PRO A 326 10.35 -10.09 -12.36
N ALA A 327 11.38 -10.49 -13.11
CA ALA A 327 12.27 -11.59 -12.71
C ALA A 327 13.06 -11.25 -11.44
N PHE A 328 13.61 -10.03 -11.36
CA PHE A 328 14.31 -9.55 -10.18
C PHE A 328 13.37 -9.41 -8.98
N LYS A 329 12.14 -8.90 -9.18
CA LYS A 329 11.11 -8.85 -8.14
C LYS A 329 10.84 -10.23 -7.55
N ARG A 330 10.61 -11.26 -8.38
CA ARG A 330 10.37 -12.64 -7.92
C ARG A 330 11.55 -13.20 -7.13
N ALA A 331 12.76 -13.08 -7.68
CA ALA A 331 13.97 -13.55 -7.01
C ALA A 331 14.20 -12.89 -5.64
N LEU A 332 13.87 -11.60 -5.52
CA LEU A 332 13.96 -10.89 -4.24
C LEU A 332 12.96 -11.42 -3.20
N VAL A 333 11.72 -11.66 -3.60
CA VAL A 333 10.68 -12.21 -2.72
C VAL A 333 11.04 -13.64 -2.30
N GLU A 334 11.49 -14.49 -3.24
CA GLU A 334 11.95 -15.84 -2.93
C GLU A 334 13.10 -15.85 -1.92
N LYS A 335 14.10 -14.97 -2.12
CA LYS A 335 15.23 -14.82 -1.19
C LYS A 335 14.77 -14.36 0.19
N GLU A 336 13.82 -13.42 0.26
CA GLU A 336 13.30 -12.92 1.53
C GLU A 336 12.52 -13.99 2.29
N LEU A 337 11.61 -14.70 1.63
CA LEU A 337 10.82 -15.76 2.27
C LEU A 337 11.71 -16.92 2.74
N ALA A 338 12.79 -17.23 2.02
CA ALA A 338 13.79 -18.20 2.47
C ALA A 338 14.56 -17.72 3.71
N ALA A 339 15.07 -16.48 3.70
CA ALA A 339 15.79 -15.90 4.84
C ALA A 339 14.93 -15.82 6.11
N VAL A 340 13.63 -15.51 5.96
CA VAL A 340 12.65 -15.51 7.05
C VAL A 340 12.48 -16.92 7.63
N ALA A 341 12.35 -17.94 6.78
CA ALA A 341 12.25 -19.33 7.23
C ALA A 341 13.52 -19.78 7.96
N ASP A 342 14.70 -19.48 7.41
CA ASP A 342 16.00 -19.85 7.99
C ASP A 342 16.26 -19.17 9.33
N ALA A 343 15.79 -17.93 9.52
CA ALA A 343 15.91 -17.19 10.77
C ALA A 343 14.96 -17.69 11.88
N GLY A 344 14.04 -18.61 11.56
CA GLY A 344 13.08 -19.16 12.52
C GLY A 344 12.18 -18.09 13.14
N VAL A 345 11.82 -17.06 12.37
CA VAL A 345 10.85 -16.06 12.82
C VAL A 345 9.43 -16.59 12.64
N THR A 346 8.49 -16.10 13.45
CA THR A 346 7.08 -16.50 13.37
C THR A 346 6.28 -15.56 12.47
N THR A 347 6.82 -14.38 12.18
CA THR A 347 6.10 -13.30 11.52
C THR A 347 7.03 -12.47 10.64
N LEU A 348 6.65 -12.24 9.38
CA LEU A 348 7.21 -11.20 8.53
C LEU A 348 6.23 -10.02 8.50
N ALA A 349 6.63 -8.89 9.09
CA ALA A 349 5.80 -7.70 9.14
C ALA A 349 6.12 -6.75 7.97
N THR A 350 5.11 -6.49 7.14
CA THR A 350 5.17 -5.49 6.08
C THR A 350 4.96 -4.08 6.63
N ILE A 351 5.69 -3.12 6.06
CA ILE A 351 5.52 -1.72 6.46
C ILE A 351 4.38 -1.07 5.67
N TYR A 352 4.51 -1.04 4.34
CA TYR A 352 3.58 -0.31 3.48
C TYR A 352 2.47 -1.19 2.90
N HIS A 353 1.27 -0.62 2.81
CA HIS A 353 0.06 -1.24 2.25
C HIS A 353 0.25 -1.94 0.89
N ALA A 354 1.03 -1.39 -0.05
CA ALA A 354 1.27 -2.07 -1.32
C ALA A 354 2.18 -3.29 -1.17
N CYS A 355 3.14 -3.26 -0.24
CA CYS A 355 3.96 -4.43 0.07
C CYS A 355 3.11 -5.52 0.75
N HIS A 356 2.22 -5.11 1.65
CA HIS A 356 1.27 -6.00 2.28
C HIS A 356 0.42 -6.76 1.26
N ARG A 357 -0.26 -6.05 0.35
CA ARG A 357 -1.10 -6.70 -0.68
C ARG A 357 -0.34 -7.68 -1.58
N GLU A 358 0.92 -7.36 -1.87
CA GLU A 358 1.78 -8.18 -2.73
C GLU A 358 2.27 -9.46 -2.05
N LEU A 359 2.28 -9.51 -0.71
CA LEU A 359 2.92 -10.58 0.05
C LEU A 359 2.01 -11.29 1.06
N CYS A 360 0.86 -10.73 1.43
CA CYS A 360 0.10 -11.19 2.59
C CYS A 360 -0.39 -12.65 2.48
N ASP A 361 -0.54 -13.19 1.28
CA ASP A 361 -0.89 -14.58 0.98
C ASP A 361 0.31 -15.53 0.94
N ALA A 362 1.53 -15.01 0.75
CA ALA A 362 2.73 -15.84 0.59
C ALA A 362 3.16 -16.57 1.88
N GLY A 363 2.56 -16.25 3.03
CA GLY A 363 2.75 -16.95 4.29
C GLY A 363 1.93 -18.23 4.43
N GLU A 364 0.90 -18.43 3.60
CA GLU A 364 0.04 -19.61 3.69
C GLU A 364 0.84 -20.90 3.45
N GLY A 365 0.68 -21.87 4.36
CA GLY A 365 1.43 -23.13 4.31
C GLY A 365 2.90 -23.03 4.74
N ARG A 366 3.36 -21.88 5.26
CA ARG A 366 4.71 -21.69 5.81
C ARG A 366 4.72 -21.73 7.33
N SER A 367 5.93 -21.74 7.92
CA SER A 367 6.16 -21.69 9.37
C SER A 367 5.93 -20.31 9.99
N PHE A 368 5.64 -19.30 9.17
CA PHE A 368 5.46 -17.91 9.60
C PHE A 368 4.26 -17.28 8.89
N GLU A 369 3.64 -16.30 9.56
CA GLU A 369 2.60 -15.47 8.96
C GLU A 369 3.17 -14.19 8.36
N ILE A 370 2.44 -13.59 7.43
CA ILE A 370 2.71 -12.25 6.89
C ILE A 370 1.57 -11.33 7.32
N VAL A 371 1.92 -10.25 8.02
CA VAL A 371 1.01 -9.22 8.56
C VAL A 371 1.55 -7.83 8.22
N ASN A 372 0.74 -6.79 8.37
CA ASN A 372 1.22 -5.42 8.41
C ASN A 372 1.66 -5.04 9.83
N LEU A 373 2.68 -4.20 9.97
CA LEU A 373 3.18 -3.76 11.28
C LEU A 373 2.08 -3.16 12.17
N MET A 374 1.09 -2.50 11.57
CA MET A 374 -0.01 -1.88 12.32
C MET A 374 -0.87 -2.92 13.03
N GLU A 375 -0.94 -4.15 12.51
CA GLU A 375 -1.65 -5.26 13.16
C GLU A 375 -0.94 -5.67 14.46
N LEU A 376 0.40 -5.65 14.50
CA LEU A 376 1.18 -5.93 15.71
C LEU A 376 0.99 -4.84 16.78
N LEU A 377 0.99 -3.57 16.37
CA LEU A 377 0.69 -2.45 17.27
C LEU A 377 -0.76 -2.53 17.79
N GLY A 378 -1.71 -2.82 16.90
CA GLY A 378 -3.11 -3.01 17.24
C GLY A 378 -3.29 -4.15 18.25
N GLU A 379 -2.68 -5.31 18.00
CA GLU A 379 -2.73 -6.47 18.89
C GLU A 379 -2.23 -6.12 20.30
N GLY A 380 -1.08 -5.44 20.40
CA GLY A 380 -0.51 -4.99 21.68
C GLY A 380 -1.42 -4.00 22.42
N LEU A 381 -2.12 -3.12 21.70
CA LEU A 381 -3.08 -2.17 22.27
C LEU A 381 -4.45 -2.80 22.58
N GLY A 382 -4.68 -4.05 22.17
CA GLY A 382 -5.98 -4.72 22.30
C GLY A 382 -7.01 -4.25 21.27
N LEU A 383 -6.57 -3.57 20.21
CA LEU A 383 -7.38 -3.17 19.06
C LEU A 383 -7.52 -4.32 18.07
N VAL A 384 -8.65 -4.38 17.36
CA VAL A 384 -8.91 -5.44 16.37
C VAL A 384 -9.41 -4.82 15.07
N SER A 385 -8.69 -5.06 13.99
CA SER A 385 -9.14 -4.78 12.63
C SER A 385 -8.72 -5.93 11.72
N HIS A 386 -9.69 -6.65 11.16
CA HIS A 386 -9.41 -7.86 10.39
C HIS A 386 -8.89 -7.54 8.99
N ASP A 387 -7.81 -8.18 8.59
CA ASP A 387 -7.32 -8.13 7.21
C ASP A 387 -8.19 -8.96 6.26
N LEU A 388 -9.32 -8.37 5.89
CA LEU A 388 -10.23 -8.95 4.91
C LEU A 388 -9.60 -9.02 3.52
N TYR A 389 -8.65 -8.14 3.17
CA TYR A 389 -7.98 -8.20 1.88
C TYR A 389 -7.20 -9.51 1.73
N LYS A 390 -6.37 -9.87 2.71
CA LYS A 390 -5.66 -11.16 2.73
C LYS A 390 -6.63 -12.33 2.68
N ARG A 391 -7.72 -12.28 3.46
CA ARG A 391 -8.74 -13.33 3.44
C ARG A 391 -9.34 -13.53 2.05
N LEU A 392 -9.74 -12.45 1.37
CA LEU A 392 -10.27 -12.51 0.01
C LEU A 392 -9.20 -12.98 -0.98
N LYS A 393 -7.97 -12.51 -0.85
CA LYS A 393 -6.85 -12.93 -1.70
C LYS A 393 -6.60 -14.45 -1.60
N LEU A 394 -6.64 -15.01 -0.39
CA LEU A 394 -6.42 -16.44 -0.16
C LEU A 394 -7.51 -17.34 -0.78
N MET A 395 -8.70 -16.82 -1.04
CA MET A 395 -9.78 -17.59 -1.67
C MET A 395 -9.44 -18.00 -3.12
N GLN A 396 -8.63 -17.20 -3.83
CA GLN A 396 -8.19 -17.45 -5.21
C GLN A 396 -9.31 -17.73 -6.22
N ASP A 397 -10.55 -17.35 -5.87
CA ASP A 397 -11.77 -17.60 -6.62
C ASP A 397 -12.68 -16.37 -6.52
N VAL A 398 -12.85 -15.68 -7.66
CA VAL A 398 -13.64 -14.45 -7.75
C VAL A 398 -15.12 -14.70 -7.46
N ASP A 399 -15.67 -15.84 -7.88
CA ASP A 399 -17.08 -16.14 -7.66
C ASP A 399 -17.33 -16.45 -6.18
N ALA A 400 -16.41 -17.16 -5.54
CA ALA A 400 -16.47 -17.37 -4.09
C ALA A 400 -16.34 -16.03 -3.33
N ILE A 401 -15.47 -15.11 -3.76
CA ILE A 401 -15.33 -13.78 -3.15
C ILE A 401 -16.64 -12.98 -3.29
N ILE A 402 -17.30 -13.03 -4.45
CA ILE A 402 -18.59 -12.37 -4.66
C ILE A 402 -19.65 -12.93 -3.70
N VAL A 403 -19.68 -14.25 -3.49
CA VAL A 403 -20.59 -14.89 -2.53
C VAL A 403 -20.29 -14.44 -1.09
N GLU A 404 -19.03 -14.48 -0.66
CA GLU A 404 -18.59 -14.04 0.68
C GLU A 404 -18.94 -12.57 0.93
N THR A 405 -18.79 -11.72 -0.09
CA THR A 405 -19.00 -10.26 0.01
C THR A 405 -20.40 -9.82 -0.41
N ALA A 406 -21.32 -10.73 -0.72
CA ALA A 406 -22.68 -10.43 -1.16
C ALA A 406 -23.45 -9.48 -0.23
N PRO A 407 -23.36 -9.58 1.12
CA PRO A 407 -23.99 -8.60 2.01
C PRO A 407 -23.49 -7.17 1.77
N ARG A 408 -22.18 -6.99 1.53
CA ARG A 408 -21.57 -5.68 1.27
C ARG A 408 -21.90 -5.15 -0.11
N ILE A 409 -21.96 -6.01 -1.11
CA ILE A 409 -22.45 -5.66 -2.46
C ILE A 409 -23.86 -5.08 -2.37
N ALA A 410 -24.76 -5.77 -1.66
CA ALA A 410 -26.15 -5.33 -1.50
C ALA A 410 -26.26 -4.01 -0.72
N GLU A 411 -25.56 -3.89 0.41
CA GLU A 411 -25.59 -2.71 1.28
C GLU A 411 -25.10 -1.43 0.58
N HIS A 412 -24.07 -1.54 -0.27
CA HIS A 412 -23.54 -0.42 -1.04
C HIS A 412 -24.22 -0.23 -2.40
N GLY A 413 -25.17 -1.11 -2.77
CA GLY A 413 -25.85 -1.08 -4.07
C GLY A 413 -24.88 -1.22 -5.25
N LEU A 414 -23.88 -2.11 -5.13
CA LEU A 414 -22.84 -2.26 -6.15
C LEU A 414 -23.33 -3.09 -7.35
N ASP A 415 -22.94 -2.64 -8.53
CA ASP A 415 -23.10 -3.40 -9.77
C ASP A 415 -22.16 -4.62 -9.79
N LEU A 416 -22.73 -5.80 -10.06
CA LEU A 416 -22.01 -7.08 -10.00
C LEU A 416 -20.93 -7.20 -11.08
N GLU A 417 -21.16 -6.68 -12.28
CA GLU A 417 -20.17 -6.71 -13.36
C GLU A 417 -18.95 -5.87 -12.98
N THR A 418 -19.19 -4.67 -12.47
CA THR A 418 -18.13 -3.77 -11.97
C THR A 418 -17.35 -4.40 -10.81
N VAL A 419 -18.03 -5.10 -9.90
CA VAL A 419 -17.39 -5.83 -8.79
C VAL A 419 -16.50 -6.94 -9.33
N ARG A 420 -17.03 -7.78 -10.23
CA ARG A 420 -16.29 -8.89 -10.83
C ARG A 420 -15.05 -8.39 -11.58
N ASP A 421 -15.17 -7.34 -12.38
CA ASP A 421 -14.05 -6.72 -13.08
C ASP A 421 -12.95 -6.24 -12.13
N ALA A 422 -13.34 -5.58 -11.04
CA ALA A 422 -12.38 -5.09 -10.04
C ALA A 422 -11.66 -6.24 -9.34
N LEU A 423 -12.38 -7.32 -9.01
CA LEU A 423 -11.81 -8.52 -8.39
C LEU A 423 -10.87 -9.27 -9.34
N LEU A 424 -11.24 -9.42 -10.61
CA LEU A 424 -10.37 -10.00 -11.64
C LEU A 424 -9.11 -9.15 -11.83
N SER A 425 -9.26 -7.83 -11.91
CA SER A 425 -8.13 -6.92 -12.03
C SER A 425 -7.17 -6.99 -10.83
N GLU A 426 -7.70 -7.12 -9.62
CA GLU A 426 -6.89 -7.18 -8.39
C GLU A 426 -6.26 -8.57 -8.17
N PHE A 427 -7.02 -9.65 -8.32
CA PHE A 427 -6.62 -10.99 -7.85
C PHE A 427 -6.28 -11.97 -8.98
N ALA A 428 -6.65 -11.72 -10.24
CA ALA A 428 -6.37 -12.68 -11.32
C ALA A 428 -4.91 -12.64 -11.81
N ALA A 429 -4.19 -11.53 -11.60
CA ALA A 429 -2.80 -11.39 -12.02
C ALA A 429 -1.82 -12.30 -11.24
N ASP A 430 -2.16 -12.67 -10.00
CA ASP A 430 -1.29 -13.46 -9.12
C ASP A 430 -1.22 -14.96 -9.48
N ARG A 431 -2.07 -15.43 -10.41
CA ARG A 431 -2.04 -16.84 -10.87
C ARG A 431 -0.78 -17.22 -11.65
N THR A 432 0.00 -16.25 -12.11
CA THR A 432 1.21 -16.49 -12.93
C THR A 432 2.54 -16.31 -12.18
N ALA A 433 2.49 -15.95 -10.90
CA ALA A 433 3.68 -15.56 -10.12
C ALA A 433 3.91 -16.38 -8.85
N ALA A 434 3.12 -17.44 -8.59
CA ALA A 434 3.39 -18.35 -7.49
C ALA A 434 4.73 -19.10 -7.72
N PRO A 435 5.72 -18.98 -6.82
CA PRO A 435 6.95 -19.75 -6.94
C PRO A 435 6.71 -21.20 -6.50
N GLY A 436 6.76 -22.14 -7.46
CA GLY A 436 6.96 -23.58 -7.25
C GLY A 436 5.82 -24.32 -6.53
N PRO A 437 5.73 -25.66 -6.66
CA PRO A 437 4.48 -26.38 -6.42
C PRO A 437 4.11 -26.41 -4.94
N LEU A 438 2.84 -26.09 -4.66
CA LEU A 438 2.12 -26.63 -3.51
C LEU A 438 2.37 -28.14 -3.47
N GLN A 439 2.87 -28.65 -2.35
CA GLN A 439 2.90 -30.10 -2.12
C GLN A 439 1.49 -30.64 -2.33
N PRO A 440 1.29 -31.65 -3.21
CA PRO A 440 -0.01 -32.25 -3.39
C PRO A 440 -0.25 -33.20 -2.23
N ASP A 441 -1.01 -32.79 -1.22
CA ASP A 441 -2.06 -33.61 -0.61
C ASP A 441 -2.84 -32.83 0.47
N ARG A 442 -4.13 -32.58 0.20
CA ARG A 442 -5.24 -32.51 1.17
C ARG A 442 -6.60 -32.21 0.50
N ARG A 443 -6.78 -32.60 -0.77
CA ARG A 443 -8.12 -32.74 -1.34
C ARG A 443 -8.67 -34.10 -0.94
N ASN A 444 -9.09 -34.22 0.32
CA ASN A 444 -10.09 -35.17 0.78
C ASN A 444 -10.35 -34.97 2.27
N ARG A 445 -11.11 -33.92 2.62
CA ARG A 445 -11.83 -33.82 3.91
C ARG A 445 -12.90 -32.73 3.90
N ILE A 446 -13.74 -32.66 2.87
CA ILE A 446 -15.01 -31.91 2.93
C ILE A 446 -16.19 -32.75 2.40
N ASP A 447 -16.14 -34.07 2.55
CA ASP A 447 -17.30 -34.97 2.33
C ASP A 447 -17.53 -35.88 3.54
N GLY A 448 -17.44 -35.30 4.74
CA GLY A 448 -17.54 -36.04 6.02
C GLY A 448 -18.56 -35.50 7.02
N PHE A 449 -19.42 -34.54 6.65
CA PHE A 449 -20.35 -33.93 7.59
C PHE A 449 -21.83 -33.84 7.14
N MET A 450 -22.20 -34.44 6.01
CA MET A 450 -23.60 -34.50 5.55
C MET A 450 -24.13 -35.88 5.13
N ALA A 451 -23.44 -36.97 5.47
CA ALA A 451 -23.87 -38.33 5.11
C ALA A 451 -23.88 -39.31 6.30
N ALA A 452 -24.22 -38.83 7.50
CA ALA A 452 -24.39 -39.69 8.69
C ALA A 452 -25.78 -39.51 9.33
N ARG A 453 -26.84 -39.48 8.51
CA ARG A 453 -28.23 -39.54 9.01
C ARG A 453 -29.21 -40.22 8.05
N THR A 454 -28.77 -41.16 7.22
CA THR A 454 -29.69 -41.97 6.38
C THR A 454 -29.01 -43.28 5.99
N SER A 455 -29.02 -44.28 6.87
CA SER A 455 -28.96 -45.72 6.55
C SER A 455 -28.50 -46.56 7.75
N ARG A 456 -29.41 -46.82 8.70
CA ARG A 456 -29.35 -48.06 9.49
C ARG A 456 -30.76 -48.57 9.66
N GLY A 457 -31.15 -49.46 8.76
CA GLY A 457 -32.41 -50.16 8.78
C GLY A 457 -32.34 -51.34 7.83
N ALA A 458 -31.78 -52.46 8.30
CA ALA A 458 -32.17 -53.81 7.93
C ALA A 458 -31.43 -54.80 8.83
N ASP A 459 -32.15 -55.85 9.23
CA ASP A 459 -31.71 -57.04 9.95
C ASP A 459 -31.48 -56.93 11.46
N PHE A 460 -32.55 -57.18 12.22
CA PHE A 460 -32.63 -58.41 13.03
C PHE A 460 -34.07 -58.66 13.50
N ALA A 461 -34.51 -59.90 13.32
CA ALA A 461 -35.86 -60.38 13.59
C ALA A 461 -36.14 -60.64 15.08
N GLY A 462 -37.40 -60.44 15.48
CA GLY A 462 -38.07 -61.25 16.50
C GLY A 462 -38.18 -60.64 17.91
N ARG A 463 -39.38 -60.14 18.26
CA ARG A 463 -40.28 -60.64 19.33
C ARG A 463 -41.33 -59.59 19.75
N ARG A 464 -42.59 -60.03 19.66
CA ARG A 464 -43.86 -59.68 20.34
C ARG A 464 -44.03 -58.34 21.11
N ALA A 465 -45.12 -57.66 20.73
CA ALA A 465 -46.03 -56.69 21.40
C ALA A 465 -46.15 -56.78 22.96
N PRO A 466 -46.59 -55.72 23.70
CA PRO A 466 -47.84 -54.97 23.45
C PRO A 466 -47.89 -53.45 23.71
N ALA A 467 -48.93 -52.81 23.15
CA ALA A 467 -49.44 -51.45 23.42
C ALA A 467 -50.15 -51.38 24.82
N PRO A 468 -50.83 -50.29 25.26
CA PRO A 468 -51.03 -48.93 24.69
C PRO A 468 -50.90 -47.78 25.74
N LYS A 469 -51.05 -46.51 25.32
CA LYS A 469 -52.16 -45.60 25.74
C LYS A 469 -51.92 -44.14 25.34
N SER A 470 -52.97 -43.59 24.75
CA SER A 470 -53.21 -42.20 24.41
C SER A 470 -53.40 -41.31 25.64
N ARG A 471 -53.07 -40.03 25.51
CA ARG A 471 -53.93 -38.92 25.96
C ARG A 471 -53.54 -37.60 25.28
N THR A 472 -54.49 -37.13 24.51
CA THR A 472 -54.71 -35.77 24.00
C THR A 472 -54.94 -34.79 25.13
N THR A 473 -54.49 -33.54 24.97
CA THR A 473 -55.24 -32.34 25.36
C THR A 473 -54.81 -31.15 24.51
N SER A 474 -55.77 -30.68 23.70
CA SER A 474 -55.85 -29.36 23.07
C SER A 474 -56.06 -28.26 24.10
N PHE A 475 -55.59 -27.03 23.84
CA PHE A 475 -56.34 -25.82 24.17
C PHE A 475 -56.06 -24.71 23.16
N THR A 476 -57.14 -24.02 22.83
CA THR A 476 -57.39 -23.09 21.73
C THR A 476 -57.30 -21.63 22.17
N ASN A 477 -56.90 -20.77 21.23
CA ASN A 477 -57.37 -19.39 20.91
C ASN A 477 -57.89 -18.43 22.01
N ALA A 478 -57.35 -17.21 22.00
CA ALA A 478 -58.01 -15.93 21.61
C ALA A 478 -57.07 -14.76 21.97
N ALA A 479 -56.53 -13.97 21.03
CA ALA A 479 -57.14 -12.80 20.38
C ALA A 479 -57.62 -11.69 21.35
N THR A 480 -57.06 -10.48 21.26
CA THR A 480 -57.74 -9.23 20.79
C THR A 480 -57.15 -7.93 21.40
N ARG A 481 -56.78 -6.98 20.51
CA ARG A 481 -56.71 -5.49 20.61
C ARG A 481 -55.86 -4.82 21.71
N LEU A 482 -54.86 -4.04 21.28
CA LEU A 482 -54.98 -2.60 20.95
C LEU A 482 -53.83 -2.18 20.03
#